data_AF-A0A1F3V8J0-F1
#
_entry.id   AF-A0A1F3V8J0-F1
#
_cell.length_a   1.000
_cell.length_b   1.000
_cell.length_c   1.000
_cell.angle_alpha   90.00
_cell.angle_beta   90.00
_cell.angle_gamma   90.00
#
_symmetry.space_group_name_H-M   'P 1'
#
loop_
_entity.id
_entity.type
_entity.pdbx_description
1 polymer ?
#
loop_
_entity_poly.entity_id
_entity_poly.type
_entity_poly.pdbx_seq_one_letter_code
_entity_poly.pdbx_strand_id
1 'polypeptide(L)' 'MNNANIPKDILVVASKLKDYVKIKHDLNTSANVMSMLSDIMRVLADKASENAKQDGRKTLMDRDFENVIF' A
#
# COMPACT_ATOMS: atom_id res chain seq x y z
N MET A 1 16.74 13.23 1.40
CA MET A 1 15.95 13.61 0.21
C MET A 1 14.72 14.35 0.71
N ASN A 2 14.41 15.54 0.18
CA ASN A 2 13.20 16.27 0.54
C ASN A 2 11.99 15.52 -0.02
N ASN A 3 11.19 14.89 0.86
CA ASN A 3 9.96 14.17 0.51
C ASN A 3 8.79 15.09 0.11
N ALA A 4 9.04 16.39 -0.07
CA ALA A 4 8.02 17.41 -0.29
C ALA A 4 7.27 17.29 -1.64
N ASN A 5 7.65 16.35 -2.50
CA ASN A 5 7.11 16.25 -3.87
C ASN A 5 6.70 14.84 -4.29
N ILE A 6 6.54 13.89 -3.36
CA ILE A 6 6.02 12.55 -3.70
C ILE A 6 4.49 12.67 -3.93
N PRO A 7 3.98 12.35 -5.13
CA PRO A 7 2.54 12.41 -5.40
C PRO A 7 1.73 11.50 -4.45
N LYS A 8 0.63 12.03 -3.93
CA LYS A 8 -0.30 11.29 -3.05
C LYS A 8 -1.47 10.69 -3.83
N ASP A 9 -1.17 10.02 -4.94
CA ASP A 9 -2.18 9.37 -5.77
C ASP A 9 -2.85 8.19 -5.07
N ILE A 10 -4.00 7.77 -5.59
CA ILE A 10 -4.64 6.54 -5.12
C ILE A 10 -3.89 5.34 -5.68
N LEU A 11 -3.40 4.46 -4.80
CA LEU A 11 -2.60 3.28 -5.14
C LEU A 11 -3.44 2.01 -5.36
N VAL A 12 -4.76 2.11 -5.17
CA VAL A 12 -5.70 0.99 -5.27
C VAL A 12 -6.78 1.26 -6.32
N VAL A 13 -7.13 0.24 -7.11
CA VAL A 13 -8.23 0.33 -8.06
C VAL A 13 -9.55 0.38 -7.30
N ALA A 14 -10.13 1.59 -7.20
CA ALA A 14 -11.30 1.85 -6.36
C ALA A 14 -12.50 0.94 -6.66
N SER A 15 -12.77 0.64 -7.93
CA SER A 15 -13.87 -0.26 -8.32
C SER A 15 -13.64 -1.68 -7.82
N LYS A 16 -12.44 -2.22 -7.99
CA LYS A 16 -12.10 -3.59 -7.55
C LYS A 16 -12.20 -3.75 -6.03
N LEU A 17 -11.74 -2.76 -5.28
CA LEU A 17 -11.86 -2.79 -3.83
C LEU A 17 -13.33 -2.71 -3.39
N LYS A 18 -14.11 -1.77 -3.97
CA LYS A 18 -15.54 -1.63 -3.69
C LYS A 18 -16.30 -2.92 -3.98
N ASP A 19 -16.04 -3.53 -5.13
CA ASP A 19 -16.66 -4.80 -5.53
C ASP A 19 -16.32 -5.92 -4.55
N TYR A 20 -15.04 -6.05 -4.15
CA TYR A 20 -14.62 -7.03 -3.17
C TYR A 20 -15.34 -6.85 -1.82
N VAL A 21 -15.39 -5.62 -1.30
CA VAL A 21 -16.07 -5.32 -0.04
C VAL A 21 -17.57 -5.59 -0.14
N LYS A 22 -18.20 -5.22 -1.25
CA LYS A 22 -19.64 -5.47 -1.47
C LYS A 22 -19.95 -6.95 -1.59
N ILE A 23 -19.20 -7.71 -2.38
CA ILE A 23 -19.45 -9.14 -2.59
C ILE A 23 -19.20 -9.94 -1.31
N LYS A 24 -18.08 -9.67 -0.62
CA LYS A 24 -17.66 -10.46 0.53
C LYS A 24 -18.37 -10.09 1.83
N HIS A 25 -18.74 -8.81 1.98
CA HIS A 25 -19.24 -8.28 3.25
C HIS A 25 -20.60 -7.57 3.13
N ASP A 26 -21.18 -7.49 1.93
CA ASP A 26 -22.42 -6.75 1.64
C ASP A 26 -22.37 -5.24 1.95
N LEU A 27 -21.17 -4.68 2.12
CA LEU A 27 -20.96 -3.28 2.49
C LEU A 27 -20.71 -2.37 1.28
N ASN A 28 -21.20 -1.13 1.36
CA ASN A 28 -20.72 -0.04 0.51
C ASN A 28 -19.41 0.53 1.09
N THR A 29 -18.51 1.00 0.23
CA THR A 29 -17.22 1.58 0.66
C THR A 29 -17.19 3.08 0.38
N SER A 30 -16.86 3.88 1.40
CA SER A 30 -16.76 5.33 1.28
C SER A 30 -15.54 5.76 0.46
N ALA A 31 -15.59 6.95 -0.14
CA ALA A 31 -14.50 7.46 -0.98
C ALA A 31 -13.17 7.61 -0.22
N ASN A 32 -13.22 8.01 1.05
CA ASN A 32 -12.02 8.28 1.85
C ASN A 32 -11.21 7.02 2.21
N VAL A 33 -11.81 5.82 2.09
CA VAL A 33 -11.11 4.56 2.33
C VAL A 33 -9.94 4.39 1.36
N MET A 34 -10.07 4.84 0.11
CA MET A 34 -9.03 4.70 -0.90
C MET A 34 -7.77 5.49 -0.54
N SER A 35 -7.93 6.72 -0.02
CA SER A 35 -6.81 7.52 0.47
C SER A 35 -6.14 6.88 1.67
N MET A 36 -6.93 6.42 2.65
CA MET A 36 -6.42 5.75 3.86
C MET A 36 -5.62 4.49 3.51
N LEU A 37 -6.17 3.62 2.64
CA LEU A 37 -5.46 2.42 2.21
C LEU A 37 -4.20 2.73 1.41
N SER A 38 -4.21 3.80 0.60
CA SER A 38 -3.02 4.23 -0.12
C SER A 38 -1.92 4.69 0.85
N ASP A 39 -2.27 5.36 1.94
CA ASP A 39 -1.31 5.73 2.99
C ASP A 39 -0.76 4.51 3.73
N ILE A 40 -1.59 3.52 4.04
CA ILE A 40 -1.14 2.24 4.61
C ILE A 40 -0.18 1.53 3.65
N MET A 41 -0.51 1.45 2.37
CA MET A 41 0.35 0.84 1.34
C MET A 41 1.71 1.54 1.25
N ARG A 42 1.77 2.87 1.35
CA ARG A 42 3.04 3.61 1.39
C ARG A 42 3.90 3.22 2.59
N VAL A 43 3.30 3.17 3.79
CA VAL A 43 4.03 2.76 5.01
C VAL A 43 4.60 1.34 4.87
N LEU A 44 3.81 0.41 4.31
CA LEU A 44 4.27 -0.95 4.07
C LEU A 44 5.40 -0.99 3.02
N ALA A 45 5.24 -0.27 1.92
CA ALA A 45 6.24 -0.21 0.86
C ALA A 45 7.56 0.44 1.33
N ASP A 46 7.49 1.47 2.17
CA ASP A 46 8.66 2.12 2.75
C ASP A 46 9.45 1.15 3.63
N LYS A 47 8.77 0.47 4.57
CA LYS A 47 9.38 -0.55 5.44
C LYS A 47 9.98 -1.72 4.66
N ALA A 48 9.25 -2.24 3.68
CA ALA A 48 9.74 -3.34 2.84
C ALA A 48 10.95 -2.88 2.00
N SER A 49 10.95 -1.63 1.54
CA SER A 49 12.08 -1.04 0.82
C SER A 49 13.31 -0.87 1.71
N GLU A 50 13.14 -0.62 3.01
CA GLU A 50 14.24 -0.61 3.97
C GLU A 50 14.87 -1.99 4.12
N ASN A 51 14.07 -3.06 4.24
CA ASN A 51 14.56 -4.44 4.25
C ASN A 51 15.36 -4.77 2.99
N ALA A 52 14.82 -4.41 1.82
CA ALA A 52 15.50 -4.63 0.54
C ALA A 52 16.87 -3.94 0.49
N LYS A 53 16.95 -2.70 0.99
CA LYS A 53 18.20 -1.93 1.05
C LYS A 53 19.19 -2.53 2.04
N GLN A 54 18.73 -3.01 3.19
CA GLN A 54 19.57 -3.68 4.19
C GLN A 54 20.23 -4.94 3.61
N ASP A 55 19.52 -5.64 2.74
CA ASP A 55 20.03 -6.79 1.99
C ASP A 55 20.92 -6.42 0.77
N GLY A 56 21.23 -5.14 0.58
CA GLY A 56 22.05 -4.66 -0.55
C GLY A 56 21.35 -4.71 -1.91
N ARG A 57 20.03 -4.89 -1.95
CA ARG A 57 19.25 -5.01 -3.19
C ARG A 57 18.72 -3.66 -3.66
N LYS A 58 18.50 -3.57 -4.98
CA LYS A 58 17.83 -2.43 -5.64
C LYS A 58 16.40 -2.75 -6.09
N THR A 59 15.98 -4.00 -5.90
CA THR A 59 14.65 -4.49 -6.28
C THR A 59 13.90 -4.86 -5.03
N LEU A 60 12.75 -4.22 -4.83
CA LEU A 60 11.76 -4.60 -3.83
C LEU A 60 11.09 -5.91 -4.27
N MET A 61 11.12 -6.91 -3.40
CA MET A 61 10.62 -8.26 -3.64
C MET A 61 9.48 -8.57 -2.67
N ASP A 62 8.70 -9.60 -2.97
CA ASP A 62 7.63 -10.13 -2.11
C ASP A 62 8.13 -10.47 -0.70
N ARG A 63 9.27 -11.15 -0.57
CA ARG A 63 9.89 -11.50 0.71
C ARG A 63 10.20 -10.30 1.62
N ASP A 64 10.34 -9.09 1.06
CA ASP A 64 10.57 -7.89 1.85
C ASP A 64 9.36 -7.50 2.69
N PHE A 65 8.18 -7.98 2.31
CA PHE A 65 6.93 -7.76 3.03
C PHE A 65 6.66 -8.78 4.13
N GLU A 66 7.35 -9.93 4.15
CA GLU A 66 7.15 -11.00 5.14
C GLU A 66 7.35 -10.50 6.57
N ASN A 67 8.31 -9.60 6.79
CA ASN A 67 8.60 -9.02 8.11
C ASN A 67 7.92 -7.65 8.35
N VAL A 68 7.05 -7.23 7.43
CA VAL A 68 6.37 -5.92 7.46
C VAL A 68 4.89 -6.06 7.75
N ILE A 69 4.30 -7.18 7.31
CA ILE A 69 2.91 -7.54 7.56
C ILE A 69 2.85 -8.24 8.92
N PHE A 70 1.85 -7.86 9.73
CA PHE A 70 1.65 -8.28 11.13
C PHE A 70 1.61 -9.79 11.35
#